data_AF-A0A4R5C0I6-F1
#
_entry.id   AF-A0A4R5C0I6-F1
#
_cell.length_a   1.000
_cell.length_b   1.000
_cell.length_c   1.000
_cell.angle_alpha   90.00
_cell.angle_beta   90.00
_cell.angle_gamma   90.00
#
_symmetry.space_group_name_H-M   'P 1'
#
loop_
_entity.id
_entity.type
_entity.pdbx_description
1 polymer ?
#
loop_
_entity_poly.entity_id
_entity_poly.type
_entity_poly.pdbx_seq_one_letter_code
_entity_poly.pdbx_strand_id
1 'polypeptide(L)'
;MTRRSLIGGVVGAGLLAVGVPSDNGAMADALAAGGRPVLFTADAPRIHTRADWNAKAPRRPATILKRAPDHIIVHHTDTANSNDRSLTHAYALSRFIQDFHMGTRGWDDTGQQLTISRGGIVMEGRNQTLKAIQSGQHVVGAQVLHHNEHTIGIENEGSYVRKGVPDRLWASLLEVCVWLCTAYDLDPTSAIVGHRDYNKTECPGDVLYARLPELRRSVAARMDGSPKTTQEKPRPVPRDDEIPLFPSFDDFG
;
A
#
# COMPACT_ATOMS: atom_id res chain seq x y z
N MET A 1 42.24 1.39 37.71
CA MET A 1 41.08 1.53 38.61
C MET A 1 39.83 1.21 37.81
N THR A 2 39.23 0.06 38.10
CA THR A 2 38.06 -0.51 37.40
C THR A 2 36.77 -0.07 38.09
N ARG A 3 35.72 0.27 37.34
CA ARG A 3 34.34 0.32 37.85
C ARG A 3 33.42 -0.54 36.99
N ARG A 4 33.05 -1.69 37.58
CA ARG A 4 31.95 -2.57 37.21
C ARG A 4 30.63 -1.96 37.71
N SER A 5 29.56 -2.08 36.93
CA SER A 5 28.16 -2.06 37.39
C SER A 5 27.42 -3.12 36.56
N LEU A 6 27.26 -4.34 37.09
CA LEU A 6 26.13 -4.85 37.89
C LEU A 6 24.84 -5.00 37.09
N ILE A 7 24.65 -6.24 36.66
CA ILE A 7 23.42 -6.87 36.17
C ILE A 7 22.50 -7.10 37.38
N GLY A 8 21.22 -6.72 37.27
CA GLY A 8 20.17 -7.05 38.23
C GLY A 8 18.97 -7.65 37.50
N GLY A 9 18.82 -8.96 37.59
CA GLY A 9 17.59 -9.67 37.22
C GLY A 9 16.70 -9.87 38.44
N VAL A 10 15.39 -10.00 38.22
CA VAL A 10 14.44 -10.57 39.17
C VAL A 10 13.57 -11.59 38.44
N VAL A 11 13.37 -12.74 39.11
CA VAL A 11 12.68 -13.97 38.73
C VAL A 11 11.45 -14.15 39.62
N GLY A 12 10.39 -14.77 39.09
CA GLY A 12 9.36 -15.54 39.83
C GLY A 12 8.03 -14.79 40.02
N ALA A 13 6.84 -15.38 39.89
CA ALA A 13 6.36 -16.77 39.81
C ALA A 13 5.06 -16.76 38.94
N GLY A 14 4.55 -17.80 38.27
CA GLY A 14 4.58 -19.24 38.53
C GLY A 14 3.16 -19.72 38.91
N LEU A 15 2.42 -20.32 37.97
CA LEU A 15 1.31 -21.23 38.28
C LEU A 15 1.39 -22.46 37.34
N LEU A 16 1.52 -23.64 37.95
CA LEU A 16 1.52 -25.00 37.38
C LEU A 16 0.07 -25.43 37.07
N ALA A 17 -0.28 -25.88 35.86
CA ALA A 17 -0.14 -27.23 35.27
C ALA A 17 -1.16 -28.28 35.78
N VAL A 18 -1.96 -28.84 34.85
CA VAL A 18 -2.51 -30.21 34.93
C VAL A 18 -2.51 -30.81 33.52
N GLY A 19 -1.98 -32.02 33.36
CA GLY A 19 -1.79 -32.72 32.09
C GLY A 19 -2.80 -33.83 31.79
N VAL A 20 -3.04 -34.01 30.48
CA VAL A 20 -3.31 -35.19 29.61
C VAL A 20 -4.06 -36.44 30.12
N PRO A 21 -4.81 -37.08 29.21
CA PRO A 21 -4.24 -38.27 28.56
C PRO A 21 -4.28 -38.21 27.03
N SER A 22 -3.28 -38.87 26.44
CA SER A 22 -3.17 -39.19 25.02
C SER A 22 -4.09 -40.36 24.68
N ASP A 23 -4.85 -40.24 23.59
CA ASP A 23 -5.31 -41.38 22.80
C ASP A 23 -5.01 -41.11 21.33
N ASN A 24 -4.27 -42.02 20.72
CA ASN A 24 -3.93 -42.05 19.30
C ASN A 24 -5.09 -42.65 18.51
N GLY A 25 -5.50 -42.00 17.41
CA GLY A 25 -6.31 -42.64 16.39
C GLY A 25 -7.17 -41.70 15.57
N ALA A 26 -6.58 -41.08 14.54
CA ALA A 26 -7.14 -40.92 13.19
C ALA A 26 -6.37 -39.82 12.45
N MET A 27 -5.40 -40.23 11.63
CA MET A 27 -5.10 -39.51 10.41
C MET A 27 -6.31 -39.62 9.47
N ALA A 28 -6.42 -38.60 8.61
CA ALA A 28 -7.29 -38.53 7.43
C ALA A 28 -8.77 -38.23 7.68
N ASP A 29 -9.10 -36.95 7.55
CA ASP A 29 -10.28 -36.34 6.89
C ASP A 29 -10.59 -35.02 7.61
N ALA A 30 -10.62 -33.85 6.98
CA ALA A 30 -10.76 -33.52 5.60
C ALA A 30 -9.98 -32.23 5.29
N LEU A 31 -9.09 -32.31 4.31
CA LEU A 31 -8.80 -31.19 3.42
C LEU A 31 -10.08 -30.93 2.60
N ALA A 32 -11.08 -30.33 3.24
CA ALA A 32 -12.22 -29.78 2.54
C ALA A 32 -11.79 -28.45 1.92
N ALA A 33 -11.63 -28.50 0.61
CA ALA A 33 -11.56 -27.38 -0.33
C ALA A 33 -12.23 -26.10 0.21
N GLY A 34 -11.43 -25.13 0.62
CA GLY A 34 -11.85 -23.79 1.00
C GLY A 34 -10.70 -22.86 0.71
N GLY A 35 -10.73 -22.21 -0.47
CA GLY A 35 -9.67 -21.32 -0.93
C GLY A 35 -9.28 -20.30 0.15
N ARG A 36 -7.99 -19.95 0.19
CA ARG A 36 -7.49 -18.80 0.98
C ARG A 36 -8.48 -17.65 0.75
N PRO A 37 -8.93 -16.92 1.80
CA PRO A 37 -9.76 -15.76 1.58
C PRO A 37 -9.03 -14.85 0.59
N VAL A 38 -9.66 -14.63 -0.55
CA VAL A 38 -9.20 -13.64 -1.52
C VAL A 38 -9.30 -12.31 -0.80
N LEU A 39 -8.17 -11.81 -0.29
CA LEU A 39 -8.14 -10.57 0.50
C LEU A 39 -8.51 -9.35 -0.36
N PHE A 40 -8.52 -9.47 -1.69
CA PHE A 40 -8.87 -8.41 -2.63
C PHE A 40 -9.48 -8.97 -3.92
N THR A 41 -10.69 -8.51 -4.25
CA THR A 41 -11.23 -8.57 -5.61
C THR A 41 -10.76 -7.31 -6.35
N ALA A 42 -10.18 -7.48 -7.54
CA ALA A 42 -9.78 -6.43 -8.49
C ALA A 42 -10.82 -5.27 -8.51
N ASP A 43 -10.49 -4.01 -8.27
CA ASP A 43 -9.67 -3.13 -9.12
C ASP A 43 -8.83 -2.08 -8.35
N ALA A 44 -8.94 -2.02 -7.02
CA ALA A 44 -8.16 -1.14 -6.15
C ALA A 44 -8.08 -1.69 -4.71
N PRO A 45 -6.95 -1.53 -4.00
CA PRO A 45 -6.86 -1.91 -2.59
C PRO A 45 -7.82 -1.07 -1.75
N ARG A 46 -8.26 -1.60 -0.62
CA ARG A 46 -9.05 -0.84 0.37
C ARG A 46 -8.13 0.19 1.01
N ILE A 47 -8.40 1.47 0.73
CA ILE A 47 -7.63 2.58 1.28
C ILE A 47 -8.48 3.35 2.27
N HIS A 48 -7.94 3.57 3.46
CA HIS A 48 -8.51 4.44 4.47
C HIS A 48 -8.20 5.89 4.11
N THR A 49 -9.24 6.66 3.88
CA THR A 49 -9.18 8.06 3.44
C THR A 49 -8.62 8.96 4.54
N ARG A 50 -8.24 10.18 4.16
CA ARG A 50 -7.89 11.23 5.11
C ARG A 50 -8.97 11.52 6.16
N ALA A 51 -10.25 11.40 5.78
CA ALA A 51 -11.35 11.57 6.73
C ALA A 51 -11.36 10.45 7.79
N ASP A 52 -11.09 9.20 7.37
CA ASP A 52 -11.14 8.03 8.25
C ASP A 52 -10.13 8.11 9.41
N TRP A 53 -8.92 8.60 9.15
CA TRP A 53 -7.88 8.74 10.18
C TRP A 53 -7.84 10.13 10.84
N ASN A 54 -8.81 10.99 10.51
CA ASN A 54 -8.94 12.37 10.99
C ASN A 54 -7.71 13.24 10.68
N ALA A 55 -7.37 13.32 9.40
CA ALA A 55 -6.26 14.13 8.93
C ALA A 55 -6.44 15.63 9.21
N LYS A 56 -5.35 16.30 9.60
CA LYS A 56 -5.31 17.76 9.60
C LYS A 56 -5.45 18.28 8.16
N ALA A 57 -6.03 19.46 8.01
CA ALA A 57 -6.02 20.17 6.75
C ALA A 57 -4.57 20.50 6.35
N PRO A 58 -4.21 20.39 5.06
CA PRO A 58 -2.88 20.80 4.63
C PRO A 58 -2.74 22.33 4.73
N ARG A 59 -1.52 22.84 4.94
CA ARG A 59 -1.24 24.28 4.98
C ARG A 59 -1.48 24.96 3.63
N ARG A 60 -1.29 24.21 2.54
CA ARG A 60 -1.57 24.64 1.17
C ARG A 60 -2.25 23.50 0.40
N PRO A 61 -3.10 23.80 -0.59
CA PRO A 61 -3.63 22.78 -1.48
C PRO A 61 -2.51 21.99 -2.17
N ALA A 62 -2.72 20.68 -2.39
CA ALA A 62 -1.78 19.87 -3.14
C ALA A 62 -1.61 20.39 -4.58
N THR A 63 -0.38 20.32 -5.08
CA THR A 63 -0.10 20.50 -6.51
C THR A 63 -0.41 19.20 -7.23
N ILE A 64 -1.33 19.25 -8.19
CA ILE A 64 -1.75 18.11 -9.01
C ILE A 64 -1.23 18.31 -10.43
N LEU A 65 -0.48 17.34 -10.92
CA LEU A 65 0.02 17.30 -12.28
C LEU A 65 -0.92 16.46 -13.14
N LYS A 66 -1.30 17.00 -14.30
CA LYS A 66 -2.17 16.33 -15.29
C LYS A 66 -1.41 15.28 -16.11
N ARG A 67 -0.59 14.48 -15.44
CA ARG A 67 0.20 13.36 -15.99
C ARG A 67 0.44 12.34 -14.88
N ALA A 68 0.72 11.10 -15.27
CA ALA A 68 1.13 10.04 -14.36
C ALA A 68 2.54 10.30 -13.79
N PRO A 69 2.86 9.79 -12.57
CA PRO A 69 4.24 9.57 -12.18
C PRO A 69 4.84 8.43 -13.04
N ASP A 70 6.17 8.34 -13.11
CA ASP A 70 6.88 7.26 -13.81
C ASP A 70 7.53 6.25 -12.86
N HIS A 71 7.65 6.57 -11.56
CA HIS A 71 8.21 5.66 -10.55
C HIS A 71 7.37 5.61 -9.28
N ILE A 72 7.30 4.40 -8.71
CA ILE A 72 6.78 4.10 -7.38
C ILE A 72 7.98 3.96 -6.43
N ILE A 73 8.03 4.80 -5.41
CA ILE A 73 9.12 4.78 -4.42
C ILE A 73 8.66 4.04 -3.18
N VAL A 74 9.35 2.96 -2.88
CA VAL A 74 9.19 2.19 -1.65
C VAL A 74 10.04 2.86 -0.58
N HIS A 75 9.36 3.40 0.44
CA HIS A 75 9.97 3.94 1.66
C HIS A 75 9.71 3.03 2.85
N HIS A 76 10.54 3.16 3.87
CA HIS A 76 10.13 2.85 5.24
C HIS A 76 9.84 4.15 6.00
N THR A 77 9.09 4.11 7.10
CA THR A 77 8.88 5.31 7.93
C THR A 77 10.04 5.58 8.88
N ASP A 78 10.92 4.59 9.07
CA ASP A 78 11.98 4.54 10.08
C ASP A 78 11.48 4.74 11.53
N THR A 79 10.21 4.41 11.77
CA THR A 79 9.67 4.33 13.13
C THR A 79 10.06 3.00 13.78
N ALA A 80 9.92 2.91 15.10
CA ALA A 80 10.04 1.63 15.80
C ALA A 80 9.06 0.60 15.22
N ASN A 81 9.50 -0.65 15.06
CA ASN A 81 8.65 -1.72 14.55
C ASN A 81 7.59 -2.13 15.58
N SER A 82 6.41 -1.50 15.55
CA SER A 82 5.29 -1.82 16.45
C SER A 82 4.80 -3.28 16.31
N ASN A 83 4.34 -3.84 17.42
CA ASN A 83 3.58 -5.10 17.45
C ASN A 83 2.07 -4.87 17.38
N ASP A 84 1.59 -3.65 17.60
CA ASP A 84 0.18 -3.31 17.41
C ASP A 84 -0.12 -3.25 15.91
N ARG A 85 -0.99 -4.15 15.45
CA ARG A 85 -1.39 -4.31 14.05
C ARG A 85 -2.82 -3.83 13.80
N SER A 86 -3.39 -3.10 14.75
CA SER A 86 -4.77 -2.63 14.71
C SER A 86 -4.98 -1.45 13.75
N LEU A 87 -6.25 -1.22 13.41
CA LEU A 87 -6.68 -0.04 12.66
C LEU A 87 -6.43 1.25 13.45
N THR A 88 -6.67 1.24 14.76
CA THR A 88 -6.42 2.38 15.64
C THR A 88 -4.96 2.81 15.61
N HIS A 89 -4.02 1.85 15.64
CA HIS A 89 -2.59 2.11 15.52
C HIS A 89 -2.22 2.68 14.15
N ALA A 90 -2.76 2.10 13.07
CA ALA A 90 -2.53 2.62 11.72
C ALA A 90 -2.97 4.09 11.60
N TYR A 91 -4.13 4.46 12.14
CA TYR A 91 -4.58 5.85 12.14
C TYR A 91 -3.69 6.75 13.00
N ALA A 92 -3.23 6.25 14.16
CA ALA A 92 -2.31 6.99 15.02
C ALA A 92 -0.95 7.23 14.33
N LEU A 93 -0.44 6.24 13.60
CA LEU A 93 0.76 6.37 12.78
C LEU A 93 0.59 7.46 11.71
N SER A 94 -0.52 7.46 10.95
CA SER A 94 -0.76 8.50 9.93
C SER A 94 -0.73 9.90 10.53
N ARG A 95 -1.41 10.10 11.66
CA ARG A 95 -1.40 11.39 12.37
C ARG A 95 -0.01 11.76 12.87
N PHE A 96 0.73 10.80 13.43
CA PHE A 96 2.11 11.02 13.89
C PHE A 96 3.01 11.47 12.74
N ILE A 97 2.96 10.80 11.59
CA ILE A 97 3.77 11.16 10.42
C ILE A 97 3.37 12.55 9.89
N GLN A 98 2.07 12.83 9.77
CA GLN A 98 1.58 14.13 9.32
C GLN A 98 2.03 15.25 10.27
N ASP A 99 1.93 15.04 11.58
CA ASP A 99 2.31 16.02 12.59
C ASP A 99 3.80 16.29 12.59
N PHE A 100 4.61 15.26 12.42
CA PHE A 100 6.05 15.40 12.26
C PHE A 100 6.40 16.18 10.99
N HIS A 101 5.79 15.85 9.85
CA HIS A 101 6.04 16.52 8.58
C HIS A 101 5.63 18.00 8.59
N MET A 102 4.44 18.32 9.09
CA MET A 102 3.96 19.70 9.14
C MET A 102 4.63 20.49 10.28
N GLY A 103 4.66 19.93 11.49
CA GLY A 103 5.15 20.59 12.69
C GLY A 103 6.66 20.74 12.73
N THR A 104 7.40 19.65 12.44
CA THR A 104 8.87 19.62 12.57
C THR A 104 9.57 19.98 11.27
N ARG A 105 9.13 19.45 10.13
CA ARG A 105 9.76 19.72 8.82
C ARG A 105 9.20 20.95 8.10
N GLY A 106 8.12 21.54 8.60
CA GLY A 106 7.51 22.72 8.02
C GLY A 106 6.76 22.47 6.71
N TRP A 107 6.55 21.21 6.32
CA TRP A 107 5.91 20.86 5.05
C TRP A 107 4.43 21.24 5.04
N ASP A 108 3.87 21.37 3.84
CA ASP A 108 2.46 21.73 3.67
C ASP A 108 1.49 20.63 4.12
N ASP A 109 1.93 19.36 4.06
CA ASP A 109 1.18 18.17 4.47
C ASP A 109 2.17 17.02 4.68
N THR A 110 1.68 15.81 4.94
CA THR A 110 2.51 14.61 4.88
C THR A 110 3.19 14.47 3.49
N GLY A 111 4.44 14.02 3.46
CA GLY A 111 5.28 14.06 2.25
C GLY A 111 4.93 13.00 1.20
N GLN A 112 4.48 11.84 1.66
CA GLN A 112 4.13 10.67 0.86
C GLN A 112 2.65 10.64 0.51
N GLN A 113 2.34 9.98 -0.60
CA GLN A 113 0.99 9.82 -1.12
C GLN A 113 0.26 8.68 -0.40
N LEU A 114 0.95 7.58 -0.07
CA LEU A 114 0.37 6.42 0.60
C LEU A 114 1.23 5.98 1.78
N THR A 115 0.57 5.43 2.80
CA THR A 115 1.23 4.80 3.96
C THR A 115 0.64 3.41 4.15
N ILE A 116 1.47 2.41 4.49
CA ILE A 116 1.04 1.06 4.83
C ILE A 116 1.53 0.73 6.23
N SER A 117 0.60 0.48 7.15
CA SER A 117 0.94 0.04 8.51
C SER A 117 1.52 -1.37 8.52
N ARG A 118 2.20 -1.75 9.60
CA ARG A 118 2.64 -3.14 9.83
C ARG A 118 1.48 -4.13 9.84
N GLY A 119 0.25 -3.67 10.10
CA GLY A 119 -0.97 -4.48 10.01
C GLY A 119 -1.46 -4.73 8.58
N GLY A 120 -0.82 -4.12 7.56
CA GLY A 120 -1.27 -4.18 6.17
C GLY A 120 -2.39 -3.20 5.84
N ILE A 121 -2.60 -2.18 6.68
CA ILE A 121 -3.67 -1.19 6.48
C ILE A 121 -3.11 -0.07 5.63
N VAL A 122 -3.75 0.20 4.49
CA VAL A 122 -3.33 1.25 3.55
C VAL A 122 -4.10 2.52 3.87
N MET A 123 -3.37 3.63 4.04
CA MET A 123 -3.95 4.95 4.27
C MET A 123 -3.59 5.91 3.15
N GLU A 124 -4.53 6.78 2.78
CA GLU A 124 -4.25 7.97 1.99
C GLU A 124 -3.40 8.93 2.82
N GLY A 125 -2.22 9.26 2.30
CA GLY A 125 -1.31 10.26 2.85
C GLY A 125 -1.69 11.64 2.34
N ARG A 126 -0.87 12.22 1.46
CA ARG A 126 -1.01 13.60 0.97
C ARG A 126 -2.38 13.89 0.38
N ASN A 127 -2.94 15.05 0.70
CA ASN A 127 -4.22 15.56 0.20
C ASN A 127 -4.42 15.34 -1.32
N GLN A 128 -5.63 14.91 -1.71
CA GLN A 128 -6.06 14.63 -3.11
C GLN A 128 -5.43 13.39 -3.77
N THR A 129 -4.60 12.60 -3.07
CA THR A 129 -3.91 11.44 -3.64
C THR A 129 -4.88 10.45 -4.29
N LEU A 130 -5.94 10.03 -3.57
CA LEU A 130 -6.84 8.99 -4.10
C LEU A 130 -7.55 9.45 -5.37
N LYS A 131 -8.06 10.68 -5.35
CA LYS A 131 -8.73 11.29 -6.50
C LYS A 131 -7.79 11.43 -7.69
N ALA A 132 -6.54 11.82 -7.46
CA ALA A 132 -5.56 11.97 -8.52
C ALA A 132 -5.23 10.61 -9.17
N ILE A 133 -4.98 9.56 -8.37
CA ILE A 133 -4.72 8.20 -8.89
C ILE A 133 -5.90 7.72 -9.73
N GLN A 134 -7.13 7.86 -9.24
CA GLN A 134 -8.36 7.49 -9.97
C GLN A 134 -8.54 8.24 -11.30
N SER A 135 -7.92 9.40 -11.43
CA SER A 135 -7.99 10.25 -12.64
C SER A 135 -6.74 10.12 -13.52
N GLY A 136 -5.81 9.20 -13.22
CA GLY A 136 -4.53 9.07 -13.93
C GLY A 136 -3.58 10.27 -13.74
N GLN A 137 -3.77 11.04 -12.67
CA GLN A 137 -3.00 12.25 -12.33
C GLN A 137 -2.07 12.00 -11.15
N HIS A 138 -1.10 12.90 -10.96
CA HIS A 138 -0.08 12.80 -9.90
C HIS A 138 -0.18 13.95 -8.89
N VAL A 139 -0.21 13.63 -7.60
CA VAL A 139 -0.03 14.63 -6.52
C VAL A 139 1.45 14.76 -6.22
N VAL A 140 2.03 15.96 -6.34
CA VAL A 140 3.44 16.20 -6.00
C VAL A 140 3.66 16.05 -4.50
N GLY A 141 4.55 15.12 -4.13
CA GLY A 141 4.95 14.84 -2.75
C GLY A 141 6.07 15.73 -2.20
N ALA A 142 6.64 15.33 -1.07
CA ALA A 142 7.86 15.89 -0.48
C ALA A 142 8.85 14.79 -0.03
N GLN A 143 8.68 13.57 -0.55
CA GLN A 143 9.29 12.33 -0.08
C GLN A 143 10.67 12.01 -0.70
N VAL A 144 10.92 12.46 -1.94
CA VAL A 144 12.22 12.29 -2.61
C VAL A 144 12.69 13.64 -3.13
N LEU A 145 13.78 14.14 -2.54
CA LEU A 145 14.33 15.45 -2.88
C LEU A 145 14.69 15.49 -4.36
N HIS A 146 14.22 16.54 -5.06
CA HIS A 146 14.36 16.78 -6.51
C HIS A 146 13.62 15.83 -7.46
N HIS A 147 12.85 14.85 -6.97
CA HIS A 147 12.15 13.88 -7.82
C HIS A 147 10.62 13.83 -7.61
N ASN A 148 10.07 14.60 -6.67
CA ASN A 148 8.65 14.55 -6.30
C ASN A 148 7.64 14.79 -7.44
N GLU A 149 8.04 15.47 -8.51
CA GLU A 149 7.17 15.76 -9.67
C GLU A 149 6.93 14.57 -10.60
N HIS A 150 7.69 13.49 -10.46
CA HIS A 150 7.55 12.29 -11.30
C HIS A 150 7.46 11.00 -10.49
N THR A 151 7.55 11.07 -9.15
CA THR A 151 7.54 9.90 -8.27
C THR A 151 6.35 9.90 -7.30
N ILE A 152 5.70 8.73 -7.14
CA ILE A 152 4.70 8.49 -6.09
C ILE A 152 5.30 7.65 -4.96
N GLY A 153 5.17 8.10 -3.71
CA GLY A 153 5.78 7.46 -2.54
C GLY A 153 4.81 6.62 -1.71
N ILE A 154 5.29 5.44 -1.29
CA ILE A 154 4.63 4.54 -0.33
C ILE A 154 5.52 4.41 0.91
N GLU A 155 5.07 4.94 2.04
CA GLU A 155 5.76 4.73 3.33
C GLU A 155 5.28 3.46 4.03
N ASN A 156 6.19 2.50 4.21
CA ASN A 156 5.93 1.25 4.90
C ASN A 156 6.36 1.38 6.37
N GLU A 157 5.41 1.23 7.30
CA GLU A 157 5.65 1.46 8.72
C GLU A 157 6.78 0.59 9.28
N GLY A 158 7.74 1.22 9.94
CA GLY A 158 8.82 0.61 10.70
C GLY A 158 10.20 0.94 10.12
N SER A 159 11.23 0.34 10.71
CA SER A 159 12.58 0.33 10.17
C SER A 159 12.93 -1.08 9.68
N TYR A 160 13.46 -1.16 8.46
CA TYR A 160 13.75 -2.43 7.76
C TYR A 160 15.23 -2.57 7.39
N VAL A 161 16.10 -1.92 8.15
CA VAL A 161 17.56 -2.10 8.02
C VAL A 161 17.95 -3.55 8.33
N ARG A 162 17.40 -4.11 9.41
CA ARG A 162 17.72 -5.50 9.84
C ARG A 162 16.48 -6.35 10.13
N LYS A 163 15.30 -5.74 10.21
CA LYS A 163 14.07 -6.44 10.56
C LYS A 163 13.33 -6.88 9.31
N GLY A 164 12.70 -8.04 9.40
CA GLY A 164 11.81 -8.55 8.35
C GLY A 164 10.54 -7.71 8.22
N VAL A 165 10.07 -7.59 6.98
CA VAL A 165 8.78 -6.99 6.64
C VAL A 165 7.68 -7.99 6.97
N PRO A 166 6.66 -7.64 7.76
CA PRO A 166 5.58 -8.57 8.08
C PRO A 166 4.73 -8.92 6.86
N ASP A 167 4.24 -10.16 6.81
CA ASP A 167 3.46 -10.68 5.67
C ASP A 167 2.25 -9.83 5.30
N ARG A 168 1.52 -9.30 6.28
CA ARG A 168 0.36 -8.43 6.02
C ARG A 168 0.74 -7.12 5.35
N LEU A 169 1.84 -6.49 5.77
CA LEU A 169 2.35 -5.29 5.13
C LEU A 169 2.85 -5.62 3.72
N TRP A 170 3.61 -6.71 3.58
CA TRP A 170 4.14 -7.15 2.29
C TRP A 170 3.03 -7.43 1.27
N ALA A 171 1.97 -8.13 1.68
CA ALA A 171 0.82 -8.40 0.84
C ALA A 171 0.14 -7.10 0.38
N SER A 172 -0.09 -6.15 1.28
CA SER A 172 -0.68 -4.86 0.91
C SER A 172 0.25 -4.02 0.02
N LEU A 173 1.57 -4.06 0.24
CA LEU A 173 2.53 -3.38 -0.63
C LEU A 173 2.48 -3.94 -2.06
N LEU A 174 2.42 -5.26 -2.22
CA LEU A 174 2.24 -5.92 -3.50
C LEU A 174 0.95 -5.46 -4.18
N GLU A 175 -0.19 -5.52 -3.50
CA GLU A 175 -1.49 -5.13 -4.07
C GLU A 175 -1.53 -3.64 -4.44
N VAL A 176 -0.95 -2.77 -3.62
CA VAL A 176 -0.82 -1.34 -3.94
C VAL A 176 0.07 -1.13 -5.16
N CYS A 177 1.20 -1.83 -5.27
CA CYS A 177 2.07 -1.74 -6.44
C CYS A 177 1.37 -2.24 -7.71
N VAL A 178 0.63 -3.35 -7.67
CA VAL A 178 -0.20 -3.83 -8.80
C VAL A 178 -1.20 -2.76 -9.21
N TRP A 179 -1.93 -2.20 -8.24
CA TRP A 179 -2.91 -1.16 -8.51
C TRP A 179 -2.30 0.09 -9.15
N LEU A 180 -1.19 0.60 -8.61
CA LEU A 180 -0.51 1.77 -9.15
C LEU A 180 0.08 1.51 -10.54
N CYS A 181 0.68 0.33 -10.78
CA CYS A 181 1.21 -0.01 -12.10
C CYS A 181 0.08 -0.09 -13.14
N THR A 182 -1.06 -0.69 -12.79
CA THR A 182 -2.23 -0.74 -13.68
C THR A 182 -2.84 0.65 -13.91
N ALA A 183 -2.99 1.47 -12.85
CA ALA A 183 -3.62 2.79 -12.95
C ALA A 183 -2.81 3.79 -13.77
N TYR A 184 -1.49 3.63 -13.81
CA TYR A 184 -0.56 4.54 -14.47
C TYR A 184 0.16 3.93 -15.68
N ASP A 185 -0.18 2.71 -16.08
CA ASP A 185 0.47 1.97 -17.18
C ASP A 185 2.00 1.86 -17.00
N LEU A 186 2.44 1.47 -15.80
CA LEU A 186 3.86 1.35 -15.46
C LEU A 186 4.36 -0.08 -15.66
N ASP A 187 5.57 -0.20 -16.18
CA ASP A 187 6.32 -1.46 -16.14
C ASP A 187 6.86 -1.69 -14.72
N PRO A 188 6.35 -2.70 -13.98
CA PRO A 188 6.77 -2.94 -12.61
C PRO A 188 8.25 -3.30 -12.49
N THR A 189 8.90 -3.80 -13.55
CA THR A 189 10.31 -4.22 -13.49
C THR A 189 11.28 -3.05 -13.38
N SER A 190 10.87 -1.86 -13.85
CA SER A 190 11.67 -0.64 -13.84
C SER A 190 11.08 0.43 -12.93
N ALA A 191 9.76 0.54 -12.82
CA ALA A 191 9.10 1.63 -12.10
C ALA A 191 9.14 1.52 -10.57
N ILE A 192 9.25 0.32 -10.00
CA ILE A 192 9.26 0.12 -8.54
C ILE A 192 10.69 0.21 -8.02
N VAL A 193 11.02 1.26 -7.26
CA VAL A 193 12.39 1.54 -6.79
C VAL A 193 12.40 1.93 -5.30
N GLY A 194 13.58 1.89 -4.69
CA GLY A 194 13.76 2.34 -3.30
C GLY A 194 14.15 3.81 -3.23
N HIS A 195 13.89 4.47 -2.09
CA HIS A 195 14.31 5.86 -1.89
C HIS A 195 15.82 6.08 -2.13
N ARG A 196 16.65 5.11 -1.68
CA ARG A 196 18.09 5.14 -1.88
C ARG A 196 18.57 5.08 -3.34
N ASP A 197 17.69 4.77 -4.30
CA ASP A 197 18.03 4.81 -5.72
C ASP A 197 18.12 6.26 -6.25
N TYR A 198 17.52 7.22 -5.54
CA TYR A 198 17.51 8.65 -5.92
C TYR A 198 18.27 9.56 -4.96
N ASN A 199 18.25 9.26 -3.66
CA ASN A 199 18.88 10.11 -2.65
C ASN A 199 19.85 9.30 -1.78
N LYS A 200 20.84 9.96 -1.19
CA LYS A 200 21.76 9.33 -0.24
C LYS A 200 21.06 9.10 1.10
N THR A 201 20.45 7.94 1.26
CA THR A 201 19.68 7.54 2.44
C THR A 201 19.77 6.04 2.68
N GLU A 202 19.49 5.60 3.90
CA GLU A 202 19.30 4.18 4.20
C GLU A 202 17.88 3.71 3.86
N CYS A 203 16.92 4.59 3.61
CA CYS A 203 15.56 4.20 3.25
C CYS A 203 15.52 3.41 1.91
N PRO A 204 14.77 2.29 1.78
CA PRO A 204 13.79 1.71 2.71
C PRO A 204 14.35 0.70 3.73
N GLY A 205 15.65 0.71 3.98
CA GLY A 205 16.37 -0.27 4.80
C GLY A 205 16.81 -1.49 3.99
N ASP A 206 17.92 -2.11 4.40
CA ASP A 206 18.57 -3.16 3.60
C ASP A 206 17.68 -4.38 3.35
N VAL A 207 16.86 -4.79 4.33
CA VAL A 207 15.99 -5.96 4.18
C VAL A 207 14.86 -5.71 3.20
N LEU A 208 14.18 -4.56 3.28
CA LEU A 208 13.11 -4.24 2.33
C LEU A 208 13.68 -3.94 0.94
N TYR A 209 14.79 -3.22 0.86
CA TYR A 209 15.46 -2.92 -0.41
C TYR A 209 15.89 -4.19 -1.15
N ALA A 210 16.50 -5.16 -0.46
CA ALA A 210 16.90 -6.44 -1.03
C ALA A 210 15.73 -7.27 -1.60
N ARG A 211 14.50 -7.00 -1.15
CA ARG A 211 13.29 -7.67 -1.63
C ARG A 211 12.60 -6.96 -2.80
N LEU A 212 13.05 -5.78 -3.24
CA LEU A 212 12.45 -5.11 -4.40
C LEU A 212 12.44 -5.99 -5.67
N PRO A 213 13.48 -6.77 -5.99
CA PRO A 213 13.41 -7.69 -7.13
C PRO A 213 12.30 -8.76 -6.99
N GLU A 214 12.02 -9.24 -5.78
CA GLU A 214 10.91 -10.15 -5.50
C GLU A 214 9.57 -9.44 -5.74
N LEU A 215 9.41 -8.23 -5.19
CA LEU A 215 8.20 -7.41 -5.37
C LEU A 215 7.90 -7.18 -6.86
N ARG A 216 8.89 -6.73 -7.63
CA ARG A 216 8.76 -6.47 -9.07
C ARG A 216 8.26 -7.71 -9.83
N ARG A 217 8.86 -8.88 -9.58
CA ARG A 217 8.44 -10.14 -10.21
C ARG A 217 7.03 -10.54 -9.83
N SER A 218 6.66 -10.40 -8.55
CA SER A 218 5.32 -10.75 -8.08
C SER A 218 4.25 -9.81 -8.66
N VAL A 219 4.54 -8.52 -8.77
CA VAL A 219 3.65 -7.53 -9.40
C VAL A 219 3.47 -7.86 -10.89
N ALA A 220 4.56 -8.07 -11.63
CA ALA A 220 4.51 -8.44 -13.04
C ALA A 220 3.66 -9.70 -13.28
N ALA A 221 3.92 -10.77 -12.53
CA ALA A 221 3.16 -12.02 -12.64
C ALA A 221 1.65 -11.83 -12.34
N ARG A 222 1.31 -10.91 -11.42
CA ARG A 222 -0.09 -10.62 -11.10
C ARG A 222 -0.77 -9.81 -12.20
N MET A 223 -0.05 -8.88 -12.83
CA MET A 223 -0.55 -8.11 -13.98
C MET A 223 -0.75 -8.99 -15.22
N ASP A 224 0.16 -9.93 -15.49
CA ASP A 224 0.06 -10.86 -16.62
C ASP A 224 -1.08 -11.88 -16.47
N GLY A 225 -1.34 -12.34 -15.25
CA GLY A 225 -2.38 -13.32 -14.94
C GLY A 225 -3.79 -12.75 -14.70
N SER A 226 -3.94 -11.42 -14.69
CA SER A 226 -5.24 -10.77 -14.54
C SER A 226 -5.95 -10.71 -15.89
N PRO A 227 -7.26 -11.04 -16.01
CA PRO A 227 -8.02 -10.75 -17.22
C PRO A 227 -7.87 -9.27 -17.52
N LYS A 228 -7.33 -8.91 -18.68
CA LYS A 228 -7.24 -7.51 -19.09
C LYS A 228 -8.67 -6.98 -19.21
N THR A 229 -9.14 -6.23 -18.23
CA THR A 229 -10.29 -5.35 -18.40
C THR A 229 -9.84 -4.25 -19.36
N THR A 230 -9.98 -4.51 -20.66
CA THR A 230 -10.02 -3.44 -21.65
C THR A 230 -11.16 -2.52 -21.22
N GLN A 231 -10.82 -1.34 -20.71
CA GLN A 231 -11.76 -0.23 -20.72
C GLN A 231 -12.03 0.08 -22.18
N GLU A 232 -13.04 -0.60 -22.73
CA GLU A 232 -13.56 -0.28 -24.05
C GLU A 232 -14.12 1.14 -23.93
N LYS A 233 -13.55 2.05 -24.73
CA LYS A 233 -14.06 3.42 -24.89
C LYS A 233 -15.56 3.30 -25.17
N PRO A 234 -16.45 4.02 -24.45
CA PRO A 234 -17.88 3.92 -24.71
C PRO A 234 -18.13 4.15 -26.19
N ARG A 235 -18.76 3.17 -26.85
CA ARG A 235 -19.18 3.33 -28.24
C ARG A 235 -20.09 4.56 -28.29
N PRO A 236 -19.91 5.49 -29.27
CA PRO A 236 -20.80 6.62 -29.39
C PRO A 236 -22.24 6.11 -29.45
N VAL A 237 -23.10 6.63 -28.58
CA VAL A 237 -24.54 6.41 -28.71
C VAL A 237 -24.93 7.02 -30.05
N PRO A 238 -25.49 6.24 -31.00
CA PRO A 238 -26.02 6.80 -32.23
C PRO A 238 -27.03 7.88 -31.88
N ARG A 239 -26.95 9.03 -32.54
CA ARG A 239 -27.98 10.05 -32.37
C ARG A 239 -29.30 9.52 -32.95
N ASP A 240 -30.43 9.95 -32.42
CA ASP A 240 -31.77 9.43 -32.74
C ASP A 240 -32.12 9.48 -34.25
N ASP A 241 -31.36 10.25 -35.03
CA ASP A 241 -31.42 10.42 -36.48
C ASP A 241 -30.72 9.30 -37.31
N GLU A 242 -30.01 8.35 -36.67
CA GLU A 242 -29.32 7.22 -37.35
C GLU A 242 -29.99 5.85 -37.16
N ILE A 243 -31.18 5.78 -36.54
CA ILE A 243 -31.95 4.54 -36.45
C ILE A 243 -32.66 4.30 -37.80
N PRO A 244 -32.34 3.26 -38.57
CA PRO A 244 -33.14 2.93 -39.74
C PRO A 244 -34.55 2.57 -39.27
N LEU A 245 -35.55 3.30 -39.78
CA LEU A 245 -36.96 2.97 -39.59
C LEU A 245 -37.17 1.53 -40.06
N PHE A 246 -37.45 0.63 -39.10
CA PHE A 246 -38.04 -0.66 -39.43
C PHE A 246 -39.35 -0.40 -40.18
N PRO A 247 -39.67 -1.16 -41.25
CA PRO A 247 -40.98 -1.06 -41.88
C PRO A 247 -42.07 -1.47 -40.88
N SER A 248 -43.23 -0.82 -40.98
CA SER A 248 -44.38 -1.08 -40.12
C SER A 248 -44.87 -2.52 -40.24
N PHE A 249 -45.18 -3.14 -39.11
CA PHE A 249 -45.88 -4.42 -39.05
C PHE A 249 -47.36 -4.23 -39.39
N ASP A 250 -47.69 -4.14 -40.68
CA ASP A 250 -49.07 -4.17 -41.19
C ASP A 250 -49.17 -4.99 -42.49
N ASP A 251 -48.44 -6.10 -42.60
CA ASP A 251 -48.53 -7.00 -43.77
C ASP A 251 -48.51 -8.49 -43.38
N PHE A 252 -49.22 -8.83 -42.29
CA PHE A 252 -49.61 -10.22 -42.00
C PHE A 252 -51.10 -10.30 -41.64
N GLY A 253 -51.94 -10.40 -42.68
CA GLY A 253 -53.24 -11.09 -42.64
C GLY A 253 -54.42 -10.32 -42.09
#